data_AF-A0A812U518-F1
#
_entry.id   AF-A0A812U518-F1
#
_cell.length_a   1.000
_cell.length_b   1.000
_cell.length_c   1.000
_cell.angle_alpha   90.00
_cell.angle_beta   90.00
_cell.angle_gamma   90.00
#
_symmetry.space_group_name_H-M   'P 1'
#
loop_
_entity.id
_entity.type
_entity.pdbx_description
1 polymer ?
#
loop_
_entity_poly.entity_id
_entity_poly.type
_entity_poly.pdbx_seq_one_letter_code
_entity_poly.pdbx_strand_id
1 'polypeptide(L)'
;MSRSWRPANGSHKVSARRPAPGPGKAADDAASVQLQLAELEKSCPELAMVVSEFEEELSHTDGFANDASWWRHIEARFGLRCLLLRLEEGLESAAVRFERGSGEPSDESWKKVEIMDRLLKSFEQTTEPRLAKSAQTPRGVQVERRYGLKDSEAELLRLLVIRECARSRVVCRFLGDHCGNLSDGNSPLCSLCRNSRLDVQDFLQEKRQHINEGIVRIQDGGYGESKEPTVSPEAVHALMGKELSTEQRLKLSSTVIDAVLRGDSPPEEPRRSPDAPPAPIPEPADLIPEIPNGAGQDGQEVIATASETAAEDDAELLQQPYRESLDYLNDQFSLLECEIRIAEHRRQSTKEDVGIEEPFLLRSRKVNVFEHEAKRKLALARISHRLKLTKEAGLEVPRLEALHQKTKLDDFEKNVVVMLVGNTLSPKIQATLNVGERRFLANAPLQVRVILETFCRDFKEEVQKRVYFYKSGRLASSGIIRIGAGARSGDLTCHTVHIDRRILDFVVGLDTEINEVVEGSNLYKPSATLQQLVLPEDMKSNILALVDNFE
;
A
#
# COMPACT_ATOMS: atom_id res chain seq x y z
N MET A 1 -2.09 -36.68 -25.01
CA MET A 1 -2.24 -35.97 -26.31
C MET A 1 -1.66 -34.58 -26.15
N SER A 2 -0.49 -34.40 -26.72
CA SER A 2 0.39 -33.24 -26.61
C SER A 2 -0.17 -32.03 -27.35
N ARG A 3 -0.29 -30.88 -26.67
CA ARG A 3 -0.35 -29.56 -27.31
C ARG A 3 0.79 -28.72 -26.77
N SER A 4 1.70 -28.42 -27.68
CA SER A 4 2.92 -27.64 -27.50
C SER A 4 2.60 -26.22 -27.06
N TRP A 5 3.21 -25.82 -25.96
CA TRP A 5 3.39 -24.42 -25.57
C TRP A 5 4.27 -23.71 -26.63
N ARG A 6 3.81 -22.58 -27.15
CA ARG A 6 4.64 -21.60 -27.87
C ARG A 6 4.50 -20.26 -27.15
N PRO A 7 5.59 -19.64 -26.68
CA PRO A 7 5.54 -18.24 -26.26
C PRO A 7 5.51 -17.36 -27.51
N ALA A 8 4.52 -16.49 -27.61
CA ALA A 8 4.45 -15.47 -28.65
C ALA A 8 5.40 -14.31 -28.28
N ASN A 9 6.69 -14.44 -28.64
CA ASN A 9 7.55 -13.29 -28.83
C ASN A 9 7.13 -12.57 -30.12
N GLY A 10 6.78 -11.28 -30.02
CA GLY A 10 6.28 -10.54 -31.17
C GLY A 10 6.13 -9.03 -30.98
N SER A 11 7.25 -8.33 -31.15
CA SER A 11 7.39 -6.96 -31.66
C SER A 11 7.20 -5.77 -30.70
N HIS A 12 8.35 -5.25 -30.26
CA HIS A 12 8.61 -3.81 -30.26
C HIS A 12 8.18 -3.22 -31.62
N LYS A 13 7.20 -2.32 -31.60
CA LYS A 13 7.00 -1.35 -32.68
C LYS A 13 7.19 0.05 -32.12
N VAL A 14 8.27 0.65 -32.60
CA VAL A 14 8.61 2.07 -32.59
C VAL A 14 7.36 2.90 -32.86
N SER A 15 7.10 3.86 -31.96
CA SER A 15 6.04 4.87 -32.06
C SER A 15 6.24 5.70 -33.33
N ALA A 16 5.49 5.35 -34.37
CA ALA A 16 5.25 6.23 -35.51
C ALA A 16 4.00 7.06 -35.19
N ARG A 17 4.17 8.39 -35.09
CA ARG A 17 3.07 9.36 -34.95
C ARG A 17 1.96 9.04 -35.96
N ARG A 18 0.77 8.68 -35.47
CA ARG A 18 -0.42 8.53 -36.31
C ARG A 18 -1.04 9.91 -36.60
N PRO A 19 -1.51 10.17 -37.83
CA PRO A 19 -2.29 11.36 -38.13
C PRO A 19 -3.67 11.26 -37.46
N ALA A 20 -4.25 12.42 -37.12
CA ALA A 20 -5.53 12.54 -36.42
C ALA A 20 -6.63 11.65 -37.04
N PRO A 21 -7.44 10.94 -36.24
CA PRO A 21 -8.53 10.12 -36.76
C PRO A 21 -9.63 11.01 -37.34
N GLY A 22 -10.09 10.68 -38.55
CA GLY A 22 -11.24 11.33 -39.16
C GLY A 22 -12.54 11.08 -38.36
N PRO A 23 -13.57 11.91 -38.57
CA PRO A 23 -14.79 11.96 -37.76
C PRO A 23 -15.60 10.64 -37.71
N GLY A 24 -15.35 9.68 -38.60
CA GLY A 24 -16.00 8.36 -38.60
C GLY A 24 -15.54 7.41 -37.49
N LYS A 25 -14.28 7.47 -37.03
CA LYS A 25 -13.76 6.52 -36.02
C LYS A 25 -14.30 6.75 -34.61
N ALA A 26 -14.54 8.01 -34.24
CA ALA A 26 -15.02 8.35 -32.89
C ALA A 26 -16.44 7.83 -32.60
N ALA A 27 -17.27 7.68 -33.63
CA ALA A 27 -18.61 7.09 -33.50
C ALA A 27 -18.54 5.57 -33.31
N ASP A 28 -17.61 4.90 -33.99
CA ASP A 28 -17.35 3.46 -33.87
C ASP A 28 -16.79 3.11 -32.47
N ASP A 29 -15.91 3.96 -31.91
CA ASP A 29 -15.30 3.74 -30.59
C ASP A 29 -16.33 3.91 -29.44
N ALA A 30 -17.25 4.87 -29.54
CA ALA A 30 -18.34 5.04 -28.56
C ALA A 30 -19.37 3.90 -28.62
N ALA A 31 -19.68 3.41 -29.81
CA ALA A 31 -20.50 2.21 -29.99
C ALA A 31 -19.80 0.97 -29.42
N SER A 32 -18.46 0.92 -29.47
CA SER A 32 -17.66 -0.15 -28.85
C SER A 32 -17.77 -0.14 -27.32
N VAL A 33 -17.72 1.03 -26.67
CA VAL A 33 -17.87 1.15 -25.21
C VAL A 33 -19.25 0.67 -24.74
N GLN A 34 -20.32 1.10 -25.41
CA GLN A 34 -21.70 0.69 -25.09
C GLN A 34 -21.90 -0.82 -25.24
N LEU A 35 -21.34 -1.42 -26.31
CA LEU A 35 -21.41 -2.86 -26.54
C LEU A 35 -20.67 -3.65 -25.44
N GLN A 36 -19.51 -3.16 -25.00
CA GLN A 36 -18.75 -3.77 -23.91
C GLN A 36 -19.45 -3.63 -22.56
N LEU A 37 -20.15 -2.52 -22.30
CA LEU A 37 -20.97 -2.36 -21.10
C LEU A 37 -22.15 -3.35 -21.06
N ALA A 38 -22.83 -3.55 -22.20
CA ALA A 38 -23.89 -4.55 -22.29
C ALA A 38 -23.35 -6.00 -22.12
N GLU A 39 -22.15 -6.29 -22.64
CA GLU A 39 -21.46 -7.57 -22.42
C GLU A 39 -21.07 -7.77 -20.95
N LEU A 40 -20.62 -6.70 -20.29
CA LEU A 40 -20.25 -6.68 -18.87
C LEU A 40 -21.47 -6.91 -17.98
N GLU A 41 -22.59 -6.23 -18.24
CA GLU A 41 -23.84 -6.41 -17.48
C GLU A 41 -24.38 -7.84 -17.59
N LYS A 42 -24.30 -8.43 -18.78
CA LYS A 42 -24.72 -9.81 -19.03
C LYS A 42 -23.79 -10.85 -18.40
N SER A 43 -22.48 -10.61 -18.45
CA SER A 43 -21.48 -11.61 -18.02
C SER A 43 -21.14 -11.50 -16.54
N CYS A 44 -21.15 -10.29 -15.98
CA CYS A 44 -20.64 -9.96 -14.64
C CYS A 44 -21.45 -8.80 -14.02
N PRO A 45 -22.69 -9.05 -13.56
CA PRO A 45 -23.60 -8.00 -13.09
C PRO A 45 -23.04 -7.26 -11.86
N GLU A 46 -22.27 -7.92 -11.01
CA GLU A 46 -21.62 -7.32 -9.84
C GLU A 46 -20.62 -6.23 -10.24
N LEU A 47 -19.83 -6.47 -11.29
CA LEU A 47 -18.84 -5.54 -11.79
C LEU A 47 -19.52 -4.39 -12.56
N ALA A 48 -20.59 -4.69 -13.28
CA ALA A 48 -21.43 -3.68 -13.93
C ALA A 48 -22.04 -2.69 -12.92
N MET A 49 -22.49 -3.16 -11.74
CA MET A 49 -22.97 -2.27 -10.67
C MET A 49 -21.90 -1.32 -10.13
N VAL A 50 -20.63 -1.72 -10.16
CA VAL A 50 -19.52 -0.84 -9.72
C VAL A 50 -19.14 0.13 -10.83
N VAL A 51 -19.15 -0.33 -12.08
CA VAL A 51 -18.88 0.50 -13.27
C VAL A 51 -19.99 1.53 -13.52
N SER A 52 -21.22 1.27 -13.07
CA SER A 52 -22.34 2.21 -13.25
C SER A 52 -22.13 3.57 -12.57
N GLU A 53 -21.23 3.67 -11.58
CA GLU A 53 -20.77 4.96 -11.03
C GLU A 53 -20.23 5.91 -12.12
N PHE A 54 -19.73 5.34 -13.22
CA PHE A 54 -19.16 6.08 -14.35
C PHE A 54 -20.05 6.07 -15.60
N GLU A 55 -21.25 5.50 -15.56
CA GLU A 55 -22.11 5.29 -16.75
C GLU A 55 -22.43 6.60 -17.48
N GLU A 56 -22.71 7.67 -16.74
CA GLU A 56 -22.89 9.01 -17.30
C GLU A 56 -21.67 9.41 -18.14
N GLU A 57 -20.46 9.23 -17.64
CA GLU A 57 -19.24 9.66 -18.33
C GLU A 57 -18.85 8.71 -19.49
N LEU A 58 -19.13 7.42 -19.34
CA LEU A 58 -18.89 6.39 -20.36
C LEU A 58 -19.80 6.52 -21.58
N SER A 59 -20.98 7.15 -21.41
CA SER A 59 -21.92 7.42 -22.50
C SER A 59 -21.72 8.78 -23.18
N HIS A 60 -20.94 9.69 -22.61
CA HIS A 60 -20.67 11.01 -23.21
C HIS A 60 -19.69 10.93 -24.39
N THR A 61 -20.10 11.49 -25.53
CA THR A 61 -19.28 11.58 -26.76
C THR A 61 -18.96 13.01 -27.19
N ASP A 62 -19.50 13.99 -26.46
CA ASP A 62 -19.29 15.41 -26.70
C ASP A 62 -17.95 15.91 -26.16
N GLY A 63 -17.54 17.09 -26.64
CA GLY A 63 -16.37 17.79 -26.12
C GLY A 63 -16.54 18.18 -24.65
N PHE A 64 -15.43 18.46 -23.97
CA PHE A 64 -15.43 18.89 -22.58
C PHE A 64 -15.99 20.32 -22.47
N ALA A 65 -17.07 20.46 -21.69
CA ALA A 65 -17.73 21.76 -21.49
C ALA A 65 -16.91 22.70 -20.58
N ASN A 66 -16.18 22.13 -19.63
CA ASN A 66 -15.35 22.85 -18.68
C ASN A 66 -14.24 21.96 -18.09
N ASP A 67 -13.32 22.54 -17.31
CA ASP A 67 -12.25 21.81 -16.66
C ASP A 67 -12.74 20.69 -15.74
N ALA A 68 -13.87 20.87 -15.05
CA ALA A 68 -14.43 19.86 -14.17
C ALA A 68 -14.91 18.61 -14.95
N SER A 69 -15.48 18.79 -16.14
CA SER A 69 -15.88 17.68 -17.02
C SER A 69 -14.67 16.90 -17.55
N TRP A 70 -13.56 17.59 -17.83
CA TRP A 70 -12.29 16.94 -18.16
C TRP A 70 -11.78 16.06 -17.01
N TRP A 71 -11.73 16.61 -15.79
CA TRP A 71 -11.26 15.85 -14.63
C TRP A 71 -12.19 14.69 -14.26
N ARG A 72 -13.51 14.80 -14.51
CA ARG A 72 -14.45 13.69 -14.33
C ARG A 72 -14.18 12.54 -15.31
N HIS A 73 -13.86 12.85 -16.57
CA HIS A 73 -13.43 11.86 -17.56
C HIS A 73 -12.13 11.16 -17.16
N ILE A 74 -11.13 11.93 -16.70
CA ILE A 74 -9.87 11.38 -16.20
C ILE A 74 -10.10 10.51 -14.96
N GLU A 75 -10.98 10.93 -14.05
CA GLU A 75 -11.37 10.15 -12.88
C GLU A 75 -12.02 8.81 -13.27
N ALA A 76 -12.97 8.81 -14.20
CA ALA A 76 -13.59 7.57 -14.70
C ALA A 76 -12.56 6.61 -15.30
N ARG A 77 -11.59 7.14 -16.05
CA ARG A 77 -10.50 6.35 -16.63
C ARG A 77 -9.63 5.72 -15.54
N PHE A 78 -9.25 6.49 -14.51
CA PHE A 78 -8.51 5.94 -13.37
C PHE A 78 -9.35 4.95 -12.56
N GLY A 79 -10.66 5.17 -12.43
CA GLY A 79 -11.60 4.23 -11.80
C GLY A 79 -11.62 2.87 -12.50
N LEU A 80 -11.72 2.85 -13.83
CA LEU A 80 -11.62 1.62 -14.62
C LEU A 80 -10.26 0.94 -14.48
N ARG A 81 -9.15 1.70 -14.48
CA ARG A 81 -7.81 1.15 -14.22
C ARG A 81 -7.68 0.53 -12.82
N CYS A 82 -8.23 1.19 -11.79
CA CYS A 82 -8.25 0.67 -10.42
C CYS A 82 -8.99 -0.68 -10.34
N LEU A 83 -10.13 -0.80 -11.05
CA LEU A 83 -10.89 -2.05 -11.09
C LEU A 83 -10.13 -3.15 -11.84
N LEU A 84 -9.50 -2.83 -12.97
CA LEU A 84 -8.70 -3.79 -13.73
C LEU A 84 -7.52 -4.32 -12.90
N LEU A 85 -6.73 -3.43 -12.29
CA LEU A 85 -5.60 -3.82 -11.45
C LEU A 85 -6.04 -4.73 -10.30
N ARG A 86 -7.17 -4.46 -9.65
CA ARG A 86 -7.70 -5.33 -8.58
C ARG A 86 -8.06 -6.73 -9.07
N LEU A 87 -8.58 -6.84 -10.28
CA LEU A 87 -8.88 -8.15 -10.87
C LEU A 87 -7.60 -8.91 -11.22
N GLU A 88 -6.59 -8.21 -11.72
CA GLU A 88 -5.26 -8.76 -12.01
C GLU A 88 -4.56 -9.24 -10.73
N GLU A 89 -4.52 -8.43 -9.67
CA GLU A 89 -3.96 -8.80 -8.36
C GLU A 89 -4.67 -10.03 -7.75
N GLY A 90 -6.00 -10.10 -7.90
CA GLY A 90 -6.79 -11.25 -7.45
C GLY A 90 -6.46 -12.53 -8.21
N LEU A 91 -6.14 -12.41 -9.50
CA LEU A 91 -5.75 -13.50 -10.37
C LEU A 91 -4.32 -13.98 -10.09
N GLU A 92 -3.38 -13.06 -9.92
CA GLU A 92 -2.01 -13.36 -9.46
C GLU A 92 -2.03 -14.08 -8.12
N SER A 93 -2.84 -13.59 -7.17
CA SER A 93 -3.04 -14.23 -5.86
C SER A 93 -3.67 -15.62 -5.97
N ALA A 94 -4.50 -15.88 -6.99
CA ALA A 94 -5.04 -17.21 -7.26
C ALA A 94 -3.98 -18.13 -7.90
N ALA A 95 -3.17 -17.62 -8.83
CA ALA A 95 -2.08 -18.35 -9.46
C ALA A 95 -1.01 -18.78 -8.44
N VAL A 96 -0.61 -17.89 -7.52
CA VAL A 96 0.33 -18.23 -6.43
C VAL A 96 -0.24 -19.32 -5.51
N ARG A 97 -1.56 -19.33 -5.28
CA ARG A 97 -2.22 -20.38 -4.49
C ARG A 97 -2.32 -21.71 -5.24
N PHE A 98 -2.49 -21.68 -6.56
CA PHE A 98 -2.45 -22.85 -7.42
C PHE A 98 -1.07 -23.50 -7.43
N GLU A 99 0.00 -22.70 -7.55
CA GLU A 99 1.39 -23.19 -7.46
C GLU A 99 1.69 -23.86 -6.11
N ARG A 100 1.01 -23.42 -5.04
CA ARG A 100 1.07 -24.02 -3.69
C ARG A 100 0.10 -25.19 -3.49
N GLY A 101 -0.53 -25.70 -4.55
CA GLY A 101 -1.41 -26.87 -4.53
C GLY A 101 -2.85 -26.60 -4.06
N SER A 102 -3.30 -25.33 -4.05
CA SER A 102 -4.64 -24.96 -3.56
C SER A 102 -5.43 -24.09 -4.56
N GLY A 103 -6.31 -24.72 -5.32
CA GLY A 103 -7.33 -24.07 -6.17
C GLY A 103 -6.79 -23.54 -7.51
N GLU A 104 -7.50 -23.83 -8.60
CA GLU A 104 -7.20 -23.30 -9.94
C GLU A 104 -7.73 -21.87 -10.11
N PRO A 105 -7.01 -20.98 -10.84
CA PRO A 105 -7.58 -19.71 -11.27
C PRO A 105 -8.77 -19.98 -12.19
N SER A 106 -9.96 -19.55 -11.79
CA SER A 106 -11.18 -19.77 -12.57
C SER A 106 -11.13 -19.08 -13.93
N ASP A 107 -11.54 -19.79 -14.99
CA ASP A 107 -11.76 -19.23 -16.34
C ASP A 107 -12.68 -17.99 -16.30
N GLU A 108 -13.57 -17.93 -15.32
CA GLU A 108 -14.47 -16.79 -15.10
C GLU A 108 -13.71 -15.51 -14.67
N SER A 109 -12.62 -15.65 -13.90
CA SER A 109 -11.79 -14.52 -13.47
C SER A 109 -10.98 -13.94 -14.63
N TRP A 110 -10.44 -14.81 -15.49
CA TRP A 110 -9.77 -14.40 -16.72
C TRP A 110 -10.69 -13.64 -17.66
N LYS A 111 -11.93 -14.13 -17.83
CA LYS A 111 -12.94 -13.46 -18.64
C LYS A 111 -13.31 -12.08 -18.10
N LYS A 112 -13.37 -11.90 -16.78
CA LYS A 112 -13.59 -10.59 -16.13
C LYS A 112 -12.48 -9.59 -16.47
N VAL A 113 -11.22 -10.01 -16.38
CA VAL A 113 -10.06 -9.18 -16.75
C VAL A 113 -10.12 -8.79 -18.23
N GLU A 114 -10.40 -9.74 -19.13
CA GLU A 114 -10.46 -9.49 -20.58
C GLU A 114 -11.56 -8.49 -20.96
N ILE A 115 -12.75 -8.60 -20.37
CA ILE A 115 -13.86 -7.66 -20.62
C ILE A 115 -13.47 -6.24 -20.12
N MET A 116 -12.89 -6.14 -18.92
CA MET A 116 -12.48 -4.84 -18.36
C MET A 116 -11.33 -4.19 -19.12
N ASP A 117 -10.33 -4.96 -19.54
CA ASP A 117 -9.22 -4.46 -20.36
C ASP A 117 -9.71 -3.94 -21.72
N ARG A 118 -10.64 -4.66 -22.36
CA ARG A 118 -11.29 -4.19 -23.60
C ARG A 118 -12.08 -2.90 -23.37
N LEU A 119 -12.87 -2.83 -22.29
CA LEU A 119 -13.64 -1.63 -21.92
C LEU A 119 -12.73 -0.42 -21.68
N LEU A 120 -11.67 -0.60 -20.89
CA LEU A 120 -10.71 0.46 -20.60
C LEU A 120 -10.04 0.95 -21.89
N LYS A 121 -9.58 0.05 -22.76
CA LYS A 121 -8.93 0.41 -24.03
C LYS A 121 -9.85 1.20 -24.96
N SER A 122 -11.11 0.80 -25.08
CA SER A 122 -12.08 1.53 -25.89
C SER A 122 -12.38 2.90 -25.28
N PHE A 123 -12.50 3.00 -23.95
CA PHE A 123 -12.71 4.28 -23.28
C PHE A 123 -11.52 5.24 -23.42
N GLU A 124 -10.28 4.74 -23.28
CA GLU A 124 -9.05 5.52 -23.49
C GLU A 124 -8.97 6.12 -24.92
N GLN A 125 -9.53 5.43 -25.92
CA GLN A 125 -9.57 5.92 -27.30
C GLN A 125 -10.56 7.08 -27.50
N THR A 126 -11.52 7.27 -26.59
CA THR A 126 -12.48 8.38 -26.66
C THR A 126 -11.89 9.73 -26.22
N THR A 127 -10.77 9.74 -25.48
CA THR A 127 -10.19 10.95 -24.89
C THR A 127 -9.75 11.97 -25.95
N GLU A 128 -8.98 11.55 -26.97
CA GLU A 128 -8.50 12.48 -28.01
C GLU A 128 -9.63 13.07 -28.89
N PRO A 129 -10.59 12.26 -29.39
CA PRO A 129 -11.74 12.79 -30.11
C PRO A 129 -12.55 13.81 -29.30
N ARG A 130 -12.76 13.57 -28.00
CA ARG A 130 -13.48 14.51 -27.13
C ARG A 130 -12.67 15.78 -26.88
N LEU A 131 -11.36 15.68 -26.69
CA LEU A 131 -10.48 16.85 -26.63
C LEU A 131 -10.56 17.68 -27.92
N ALA A 132 -10.56 17.05 -29.09
CA ALA A 132 -10.65 17.75 -30.39
C ALA A 132 -12.00 18.49 -30.60
N LYS A 133 -13.09 17.98 -30.01
CA LYS A 133 -14.42 18.63 -30.04
C LYS A 133 -14.59 19.75 -29.01
N SER A 134 -13.65 19.91 -28.08
CA SER A 134 -13.78 20.85 -26.98
C SER A 134 -13.55 22.29 -27.45
N ALA A 135 -14.44 23.22 -27.08
CA ALA A 135 -14.35 24.63 -27.50
C ALA A 135 -13.09 25.32 -26.96
N GLN A 136 -12.61 24.90 -25.79
CA GLN A 136 -11.36 25.33 -25.19
C GLN A 136 -10.58 24.11 -24.72
N THR A 137 -9.25 24.14 -24.86
CA THR A 137 -8.40 23.07 -24.31
C THR A 137 -8.46 23.14 -22.78
N PRO A 138 -8.77 22.03 -22.07
CA PRO A 138 -8.79 22.02 -20.61
C PRO A 138 -7.46 22.50 -20.02
N ARG A 139 -7.51 23.25 -18.91
CA ARG A 139 -6.34 23.84 -18.25
C ARG A 139 -5.31 22.79 -17.87
N GLY A 140 -5.74 21.60 -17.42
CA GLY A 140 -4.86 20.46 -17.14
C GLY A 140 -3.97 20.11 -18.34
N VAL A 141 -4.56 19.99 -19.53
CA VAL A 141 -3.82 19.70 -20.77
C VAL A 141 -2.90 20.86 -21.18
N GLN A 142 -3.32 22.10 -20.96
CA GLN A 142 -2.46 23.26 -21.23
C GLN A 142 -1.23 23.29 -20.30
N VAL A 143 -1.41 22.97 -19.02
CA VAL A 143 -0.34 22.92 -18.02
C VAL A 143 0.64 21.79 -18.34
N GLU A 144 0.15 20.60 -18.70
CA GLU A 144 0.98 19.47 -19.13
C GLU A 144 1.87 19.84 -20.32
N ARG A 145 1.31 20.53 -21.33
CA ARG A 145 2.06 20.99 -22.50
C ARG A 145 3.11 22.04 -22.16
N ARG A 146 2.80 22.99 -21.27
CA ARG A 146 3.74 24.06 -20.89
C ARG A 146 4.89 23.56 -20.02
N TYR A 147 4.66 22.55 -19.20
CA TYR A 147 5.74 21.87 -18.48
C TYR A 147 6.57 20.93 -19.38
N GLY A 148 6.13 20.68 -20.62
CA GLY A 148 6.80 19.75 -21.52
C GLY A 148 6.82 18.31 -20.99
N LEU A 149 5.76 17.91 -20.28
CA LEU A 149 5.67 16.58 -19.68
C LEU A 149 5.53 15.52 -20.78
N LYS A 150 6.24 14.40 -20.61
CA LYS A 150 6.00 13.18 -21.39
C LYS A 150 4.60 12.63 -21.08
N ASP A 151 4.04 11.81 -21.98
CA ASP A 151 2.71 11.21 -21.76
C ASP A 151 2.61 10.47 -20.43
N SER A 152 3.66 9.75 -20.03
CA SER A 152 3.71 9.00 -18.77
C SER A 152 3.84 9.93 -17.55
N GLU A 153 4.58 11.03 -17.66
CA GLU A 153 4.68 12.07 -16.63
C GLU A 153 3.36 12.85 -16.47
N ALA A 154 2.65 13.08 -17.58
CA ALA A 154 1.32 13.70 -17.56
C ALA A 154 0.31 12.80 -16.82
N GLU A 155 0.39 11.47 -16.99
CA GLU A 155 -0.42 10.52 -16.22
C GLU A 155 -0.14 10.60 -14.71
N LEU A 156 1.11 10.83 -14.29
CA LEU A 156 1.46 11.04 -12.88
C LEU A 156 0.84 12.33 -12.35
N LEU A 157 0.99 13.44 -13.07
CA LEU A 157 0.39 14.71 -12.66
C LEU A 157 -1.14 14.59 -12.54
N ARG A 158 -1.78 13.93 -13.51
CA ARG A 158 -3.23 13.66 -13.47
C ARG A 158 -3.62 12.83 -12.25
N LEU A 159 -2.88 11.76 -11.96
CA LEU A 159 -3.13 10.92 -10.78
C LEU A 159 -3.00 11.73 -9.47
N LEU A 160 -1.97 12.57 -9.34
CA LEU A 160 -1.79 13.40 -8.15
C LEU A 160 -2.91 14.42 -7.97
N VAL A 161 -3.44 14.99 -9.07
CA VAL A 161 -4.61 15.88 -9.01
C VAL A 161 -5.87 15.09 -8.63
N ILE A 162 -6.10 13.92 -9.23
CA ILE A 162 -7.23 13.03 -8.89
C ILE A 162 -7.17 12.59 -7.43
N ARG A 163 -5.98 12.27 -6.89
CA ARG A 163 -5.79 11.97 -5.46
C ARG A 163 -6.37 13.06 -4.59
N GLU A 164 -6.25 14.32 -5.02
CA GLU A 164 -6.77 15.46 -4.28
C GLU A 164 -8.25 15.79 -4.56
N CYS A 165 -8.79 15.48 -5.75
CA CYS A 165 -10.13 15.94 -6.14
C CYS A 165 -11.18 14.85 -6.41
N ALA A 166 -10.80 13.56 -6.34
CA ALA A 166 -11.68 12.44 -6.62
C ALA A 166 -12.99 12.48 -5.80
N ARG A 167 -14.08 12.14 -6.47
CA ARG A 167 -15.44 12.00 -5.95
C ARG A 167 -15.92 10.55 -5.97
N SER A 168 -15.37 9.73 -6.86
CA SER A 168 -15.71 8.32 -7.02
C SER A 168 -15.31 7.54 -5.79
N ARG A 169 -16.24 6.70 -5.31
CA ARG A 169 -15.99 5.78 -4.20
C ARG A 169 -14.94 4.74 -4.58
N VAL A 170 -14.97 4.26 -5.82
CA VAL A 170 -13.98 3.29 -6.34
C VAL A 170 -12.57 3.88 -6.28
N VAL A 171 -12.38 5.09 -6.82
CA VAL A 171 -11.08 5.75 -6.85
C VAL A 171 -10.62 6.13 -5.44
N CYS A 172 -11.49 6.73 -4.63
CA CYS A 172 -11.14 7.13 -3.27
C CYS A 172 -10.75 5.93 -2.39
N ARG A 173 -11.47 4.81 -2.53
CA ARG A 173 -11.16 3.57 -1.82
C ARG A 173 -9.85 2.97 -2.31
N PHE A 174 -9.64 2.89 -3.62
CA PHE A 174 -8.37 2.38 -4.16
C PHE A 174 -7.17 3.20 -3.70
N LEU A 175 -7.24 4.53 -3.76
CA LEU A 175 -6.15 5.41 -3.34
C LEU A 175 -5.97 5.42 -1.81
N GLY A 176 -7.04 5.23 -1.05
CA GLY A 176 -6.99 5.07 0.41
C GLY A 176 -6.39 3.74 0.85
N ASP A 177 -6.70 2.66 0.13
CA ASP A 177 -6.16 1.31 0.40
C ASP A 177 -4.66 1.22 0.09
N HIS A 178 -4.16 2.05 -0.84
CA HIS A 178 -2.77 2.12 -1.25
C HIS A 178 -2.08 3.41 -0.78
N CYS A 179 -2.48 3.94 0.38
CA CYS A 179 -1.85 5.11 0.95
C CYS A 179 -0.47 4.76 1.53
N GLY A 180 0.55 4.94 0.70
CA GLY A 180 1.94 4.79 1.07
C GLY A 180 2.82 4.59 -0.17
N ASN A 181 3.77 5.50 -0.33
CA ASN A 181 5.00 5.33 -1.11
C ASN A 181 4.83 5.23 -2.63
N LEU A 182 4.63 6.38 -3.30
CA LEU A 182 4.89 6.51 -4.75
C LEU A 182 6.36 6.20 -5.11
N SER A 183 7.28 6.32 -4.14
CA SER A 183 8.72 6.07 -4.33
C SER A 183 9.17 4.63 -4.09
N ASP A 184 8.31 3.76 -3.55
CA ASP A 184 8.59 2.33 -3.48
C ASP A 184 8.28 1.68 -4.83
N GLY A 185 9.25 0.92 -5.36
CA GLY A 185 9.20 0.37 -6.71
C GLY A 185 8.02 -0.56 -7.01
N ASN A 186 7.27 -0.97 -5.98
CA ASN A 186 6.08 -1.83 -6.08
C ASN A 186 4.76 -1.07 -5.80
N SER A 187 4.76 0.27 -5.84
CA SER A 187 3.52 1.02 -5.64
C SER A 187 2.53 0.72 -6.79
N PRO A 188 1.29 0.28 -6.49
CA PRO A 188 0.27 0.08 -7.52
C PRO A 188 -0.11 1.41 -8.21
N LEU A 189 0.28 2.54 -7.62
CA LEU A 189 0.16 3.86 -8.23
C LEU A 189 1.09 4.04 -9.45
N CYS A 190 2.26 3.37 -9.49
CA CYS A 190 3.12 3.32 -10.68
C CYS A 190 2.43 2.54 -11.80
N SER A 191 1.79 1.41 -11.46
CA SER A 191 1.02 0.58 -12.39
C SER A 191 -0.18 1.33 -12.97
N LEU A 192 -0.88 2.14 -12.16
CA LEU A 192 -1.99 2.99 -12.63
C LEU A 192 -1.58 3.98 -13.71
N CYS A 193 -0.36 4.53 -13.63
CA CYS A 193 0.16 5.48 -14.60
C CYS A 193 1.04 4.84 -15.69
N ARG A 194 1.21 3.51 -15.66
CA ARG A 194 2.13 2.75 -16.54
C ARG A 194 3.56 3.32 -16.52
N ASN A 195 4.00 3.81 -15.37
CA ASN A 195 5.35 4.36 -15.19
C ASN A 195 6.27 3.34 -14.54
N SER A 196 7.54 3.35 -14.93
CA SER A 196 8.58 2.69 -14.17
C SER A 196 8.94 3.50 -12.92
N ARG A 197 9.62 2.86 -11.97
CA ARG A 197 10.19 3.55 -10.81
C ARG A 197 11.12 4.70 -11.23
N LEU A 198 11.87 4.53 -12.32
CA LEU A 198 12.79 5.53 -12.83
C LEU A 198 12.03 6.78 -13.32
N ASP A 199 10.92 6.58 -14.04
CA ASP A 199 10.10 7.68 -14.54
C ASP A 199 9.52 8.51 -13.39
N VAL A 200 9.10 7.86 -12.30
CA VAL A 200 8.62 8.54 -11.10
C VAL A 200 9.75 9.33 -10.41
N GLN A 201 10.95 8.75 -10.30
CA GLN A 201 12.10 9.46 -9.74
C GLN A 201 12.48 10.68 -10.58
N ASP A 202 12.48 10.54 -11.91
CA ASP A 202 12.76 11.62 -12.85
C ASP A 202 11.72 12.75 -12.81
N PHE A 203 10.46 12.40 -12.58
CA PHE A 203 9.38 13.35 -12.39
C PHE A 203 9.51 14.11 -11.06
N LEU A 204 10.05 13.49 -10.01
CA LEU A 204 10.21 14.07 -8.67
C LEU A 204 11.57 14.76 -8.43
N GLN A 205 12.39 14.94 -9.47
CA GLN A 205 13.66 15.66 -9.35
C GLN A 205 13.44 17.14 -8.98
N GLU A 206 14.18 17.62 -7.98
CA GLU A 206 14.08 19.00 -7.46
C GLU A 206 14.26 20.08 -8.55
N LYS A 207 15.07 19.80 -9.58
CA LYS A 207 15.34 20.75 -10.68
C LYS A 207 14.15 20.95 -11.63
N ARG A 208 13.11 20.13 -11.54
CA ARG A 208 11.95 20.22 -12.42
C ARG A 208 11.09 21.43 -12.08
N GLN A 209 10.51 22.03 -13.11
CA GLN A 209 9.76 23.28 -13.00
C GLN A 209 8.52 23.14 -12.09
N HIS A 210 7.75 22.05 -12.19
CA HIS A 210 6.57 21.82 -11.35
C HIS A 210 6.88 21.58 -9.86
N ILE A 211 8.11 21.19 -9.53
CA ILE A 211 8.60 21.07 -8.15
C ILE A 211 9.09 22.43 -7.64
N ASN A 212 9.92 23.13 -8.43
CA ASN A 212 10.44 24.47 -8.11
C ASN A 212 9.32 25.50 -7.90
N GLU A 213 8.25 25.43 -8.69
CA GLU A 213 7.07 26.29 -8.58
C GLU A 213 6.16 25.91 -7.40
N GLY A 214 6.49 24.84 -6.64
CA GLY A 214 5.73 24.40 -5.47
C GLY A 214 4.34 23.86 -5.79
N ILE A 215 4.11 23.50 -7.06
CA ILE A 215 2.86 22.89 -7.54
C ILE A 215 2.78 21.45 -7.08
N VAL A 216 3.84 20.68 -7.29
CA VAL A 216 4.02 19.37 -6.67
C VAL A 216 5.00 19.54 -5.50
N ARG A 217 4.56 19.17 -4.30
CA ARG A 217 5.32 19.25 -3.06
C ARG A 217 5.62 17.85 -2.58
N ILE A 218 6.87 17.61 -2.23
CA ILE A 218 7.31 16.37 -1.61
C ILE A 218 7.24 16.61 -0.10
N GLN A 219 6.34 15.90 0.59
CA GLN A 219 6.32 15.93 2.04
C GLN A 219 7.38 14.94 2.54
N ASP A 220 8.37 15.47 3.25
CA ASP A 220 9.25 14.64 4.06
C ASP A 220 8.43 14.16 5.26
N GLY A 221 7.92 12.94 5.16
CA GLY A 221 7.61 12.19 6.35
C GLY A 221 8.87 12.05 7.19
N GLY A 222 8.75 11.89 8.50
CA GLY A 222 9.91 11.83 9.39
C GLY A 222 10.91 10.71 9.03
N TYR A 223 12.00 10.60 9.79
CA TYR A 223 13.05 9.59 9.58
C TYR A 223 12.50 8.20 9.19
N GLY A 224 12.68 7.82 7.91
CA GLY A 224 12.25 6.53 7.35
C GLY A 224 10.86 6.46 6.72
N GLU A 225 10.09 7.55 6.70
CA GLU A 225 8.87 7.66 5.88
C GLU A 225 9.27 8.05 4.44
N SER A 226 8.67 7.39 3.45
CA SER A 226 9.02 7.67 2.07
C SER A 226 8.39 8.99 1.60
N LYS A 227 9.09 9.66 0.68
CA LYS A 227 8.73 10.95 0.12
C LYS A 227 7.36 10.87 -0.57
N GLU A 228 6.32 11.45 0.03
CA GLU A 228 4.99 11.48 -0.58
C GLU A 228 4.79 12.75 -1.41
N PRO A 229 4.67 12.64 -2.74
CA PRO A 229 4.32 13.77 -3.58
C PRO A 229 2.83 14.12 -3.44
N THR A 230 2.55 15.39 -3.24
CA THR A 230 1.21 15.98 -3.13
C THR A 230 1.12 17.20 -4.02
N VAL A 231 -0.05 17.50 -4.57
CA VAL A 231 -0.27 18.73 -5.35
C VAL A 231 -0.80 19.81 -4.41
N SER A 232 -0.33 21.05 -4.57
CA SER A 232 -0.81 22.16 -3.75
C SER A 232 -2.32 22.36 -3.93
N PRO A 233 -3.08 22.62 -2.84
CA PRO A 233 -4.52 22.76 -2.94
C PRO A 233 -4.90 23.91 -3.88
N GLU A 234 -4.13 25.01 -3.87
CA GLU A 234 -4.34 26.13 -4.77
C GLU A 234 -4.27 25.72 -6.25
N ALA A 235 -3.30 24.87 -6.61
CA ALA A 235 -3.17 24.35 -7.97
C ALA A 235 -4.36 23.45 -8.35
N VAL A 236 -4.82 22.59 -7.44
CA VAL A 236 -6.01 21.74 -7.68
C VAL A 236 -7.24 22.61 -7.91
N HIS A 237 -7.46 23.65 -7.09
CA HIS A 237 -8.58 24.58 -7.28
C HIS A 237 -8.53 25.28 -8.64
N ALA A 238 -7.34 25.72 -9.07
CA ALA A 238 -7.13 26.39 -10.35
C ALA A 238 -7.39 25.45 -11.54
N LEU A 239 -6.87 24.21 -11.47
CA LEU A 239 -7.01 23.17 -12.48
C LEU A 239 -8.44 22.65 -12.61
N MET A 240 -9.22 22.66 -11.52
CA MET A 240 -10.63 22.28 -11.51
C MET A 240 -11.55 23.42 -11.99
N GLY A 241 -11.01 24.59 -12.34
CA GLY A 241 -11.78 25.74 -12.79
C GLY A 241 -12.56 26.46 -11.68
N LYS A 242 -12.21 26.25 -10.40
CA LYS A 242 -12.88 26.94 -9.28
C LYS A 242 -12.39 28.38 -9.15
N GLU A 243 -13.22 29.23 -8.55
CA GLU A 243 -12.82 30.60 -8.21
C GLU A 243 -11.73 30.58 -7.13
N LEU A 244 -10.64 31.30 -7.39
CA LEU A 244 -9.50 31.42 -6.49
C LEU A 244 -9.60 32.71 -5.68
N SER A 245 -9.35 32.61 -4.37
CA SER A 245 -9.21 33.78 -3.49
C SER A 245 -7.97 34.61 -3.86
N THR A 246 -7.91 35.86 -3.39
CA THR A 246 -6.74 36.74 -3.62
C THR A 246 -5.45 36.14 -3.08
N GLU A 247 -5.49 35.49 -1.92
CA GLU A 247 -4.34 34.78 -1.34
C GLU A 247 -3.91 33.58 -2.21
N GLN A 248 -4.86 32.78 -2.69
CA GLN A 248 -4.57 31.62 -3.54
C GLN A 248 -3.96 32.05 -4.88
N ARG A 249 -4.45 33.14 -5.47
CA ARG A 249 -3.87 33.73 -6.70
C ARG A 249 -2.45 34.24 -6.46
N LEU A 250 -2.18 34.83 -5.30
CA LEU A 250 -0.84 35.31 -4.95
C LEU A 250 0.13 34.13 -4.80
N LYS A 251 -0.30 33.03 -4.18
CA LYS A 251 0.50 31.79 -4.06
C LYS A 251 0.81 31.11 -5.40
N LEU A 252 -0.07 31.28 -6.39
CA LEU A 252 0.16 30.77 -7.75
C LEU A 252 0.88 31.79 -8.65
N SER A 253 1.13 33.00 -8.18
CA SER A 253 1.78 34.02 -9.01
C SER A 253 3.14 33.55 -9.50
N SER A 254 3.50 33.92 -10.73
CA SER A 254 4.75 33.48 -11.40
C SER A 254 4.89 31.98 -11.68
N THR A 255 3.80 31.21 -11.60
CA THR A 255 3.77 29.80 -12.01
C THR A 255 3.22 29.60 -13.42
N VAL A 256 3.46 28.43 -14.00
CA VAL A 256 2.84 28.01 -15.28
C VAL A 256 1.32 28.03 -15.20
N ILE A 257 0.75 27.71 -14.03
CA ILE A 257 -0.70 27.76 -13.81
C ILE A 257 -1.22 29.20 -13.90
N ASP A 258 -0.51 30.19 -13.34
CA ASP A 258 -0.88 31.61 -13.48
C ASP A 258 -0.82 32.07 -14.94
N ALA A 259 0.20 31.66 -15.70
CA ALA A 259 0.28 31.94 -17.13
C ALA A 259 -0.87 31.30 -17.94
N VAL A 260 -1.38 30.14 -17.53
CA VAL A 260 -2.57 29.51 -18.12
C VAL A 260 -3.84 30.27 -17.73
N LEU A 261 -3.96 30.73 -16.48
CA LEU A 261 -5.10 31.51 -15.99
C LEU A 261 -5.21 32.89 -16.67
N ARG A 262 -4.08 33.50 -17.04
CA ARG A 262 -4.02 34.77 -17.76
C ARG A 262 -4.26 34.65 -19.27
N GLY A 263 -4.24 33.43 -19.80
CA GLY A 263 -4.48 33.16 -21.22
C GLY A 263 -3.25 33.41 -22.12
N ASP A 264 -2.04 33.43 -21.57
CA ASP A 264 -0.81 33.62 -22.35
C ASP A 264 -0.64 32.42 -23.30
N SER A 265 -0.62 32.59 -24.62
CA SER A 265 -0.39 31.46 -25.53
C SER A 265 1.03 30.90 -25.36
N PRO A 266 1.24 29.56 -25.42
CA PRO A 266 2.59 28.99 -25.35
C PRO A 266 3.47 29.53 -26.50
N PRO A 267 4.80 29.66 -26.32
CA PRO A 267 5.70 29.98 -27.41
C PRO A 267 5.60 28.89 -28.50
N GLU A 268 5.31 29.29 -29.74
CA GLU A 268 5.30 28.40 -30.90
C GLU A 268 6.64 27.64 -31.00
N GLU A 269 6.61 26.31 -30.97
CA GLU A 269 7.75 25.51 -31.40
C GLU A 269 8.05 25.83 -32.87
N PRO A 270 9.31 26.02 -33.26
CA PRO A 270 9.67 26.30 -34.65
C PRO A 270 9.27 25.11 -35.53
N ARG A 271 8.39 25.38 -36.51
CA ARG A 271 8.05 24.42 -37.57
C ARG A 271 9.33 23.95 -38.25
N ARG A 272 9.79 22.74 -37.95
CA ARG A 272 10.87 22.09 -38.70
C ARG A 272 10.39 21.85 -40.13
N SER A 273 11.07 22.48 -41.09
CA SER A 273 10.95 22.23 -42.52
C SER A 273 11.35 20.79 -42.87
N PRO A 274 10.71 20.15 -43.87
CA PRO A 274 10.78 18.71 -44.12
C PRO A 274 12.09 18.18 -44.75
N ASP A 275 13.08 19.02 -45.05
CA ASP A 275 14.27 18.60 -45.82
C ASP A 275 15.59 18.69 -45.03
N ALA A 276 15.73 17.87 -43.98
CA ALA A 276 17.05 17.61 -43.39
C ALA A 276 17.25 16.11 -43.15
N PRO A 277 18.34 15.49 -43.66
CA PRO A 277 18.57 14.06 -43.52
C PRO A 277 18.93 13.68 -42.07
N PRO A 278 18.52 12.48 -41.60
CA PRO A 278 18.76 12.04 -40.23
C PRO A 278 20.24 11.71 -40.00
N ALA A 279 20.75 12.09 -38.81
CA ALA A 279 22.05 11.68 -38.33
C ALA A 279 22.07 10.16 -37.99
N PRO A 280 23.21 9.48 -38.16
CA PRO A 280 23.31 8.03 -38.01
C PRO A 280 23.25 7.58 -36.55
N ILE A 281 22.53 6.48 -36.31
CA ILE A 281 22.39 5.76 -35.04
C ILE A 281 23.57 4.77 -34.94
N PRO A 282 24.27 4.64 -33.80
CA PRO A 282 25.30 3.62 -33.61
C PRO A 282 24.67 2.25 -33.27
N GLU A 283 25.20 1.20 -33.91
CA GLU A 283 24.81 -0.21 -33.73
C GLU A 283 25.19 -0.77 -32.33
N PRO A 284 24.37 -1.64 -31.73
CA PRO A 284 24.73 -2.35 -30.50
C PRO A 284 25.56 -3.62 -30.79
N ALA A 285 26.65 -3.78 -30.04
CA ALA A 285 27.49 -4.97 -30.07
C ALA A 285 26.85 -6.14 -29.29
N ASP A 286 26.81 -7.31 -29.93
CA ASP A 286 26.54 -8.62 -29.34
C ASP A 286 27.53 -8.96 -28.23
N LEU A 287 27.07 -9.57 -27.13
CA LEU A 287 27.82 -10.52 -26.28
C LEU A 287 26.86 -11.13 -25.22
N ILE A 288 26.35 -12.33 -25.51
CA ILE A 288 25.75 -13.25 -24.51
C ILE A 288 26.69 -14.45 -24.38
N PRO A 289 27.14 -14.83 -23.18
CA PRO A 289 27.68 -16.17 -22.94
C PRO A 289 26.63 -17.08 -22.28
N GLU A 290 26.36 -18.20 -22.94
CA GLU A 290 25.65 -19.38 -22.42
C GLU A 290 26.50 -20.15 -21.40
N ILE A 291 25.90 -20.63 -20.31
CA ILE A 291 26.37 -21.78 -19.50
C ILE A 291 25.13 -22.52 -18.91
N PRO A 292 25.18 -23.82 -18.53
CA PRO A 292 24.38 -24.87 -19.15
C PRO A 292 23.43 -25.62 -18.19
N ASN A 293 22.50 -26.37 -18.79
CA ASN A 293 21.64 -27.35 -18.12
C ASN A 293 22.45 -28.46 -17.41
N GLY A 294 22.12 -28.70 -16.14
CA GLY A 294 22.50 -29.90 -15.38
C GLY A 294 21.25 -30.63 -14.89
N ALA A 295 21.18 -31.93 -15.16
CA ALA A 295 20.08 -32.84 -14.86
C ALA A 295 20.35 -33.71 -13.62
N GLY A 296 19.27 -34.18 -12.98
CA GLY A 296 19.23 -35.28 -11.98
C GLY A 296 19.24 -34.79 -10.52
N GLN A 297 18.51 -35.34 -9.55
CA GLN A 297 17.89 -36.67 -9.39
C GLN A 297 16.76 -36.65 -8.34
N ASP A 298 16.03 -37.75 -8.32
CA ASP A 298 14.88 -38.17 -7.51
C ASP A 298 14.97 -37.95 -5.98
N GLY A 299 13.81 -37.70 -5.38
CA GLY A 299 13.58 -37.69 -3.93
C GLY A 299 12.10 -37.91 -3.63
N GLN A 300 11.70 -39.18 -3.60
CA GLN A 300 10.36 -39.67 -3.27
C GLN A 300 10.27 -39.90 -1.76
N GLU A 301 9.51 -39.12 -0.98
CA GLU A 301 9.01 -39.59 0.34
C GLU A 301 7.66 -38.98 0.75
N VAL A 302 6.68 -39.88 0.87
CA VAL A 302 5.78 -40.11 2.01
C VAL A 302 4.80 -38.99 2.41
N ILE A 303 3.56 -39.14 1.94
CA ILE A 303 2.35 -38.53 2.54
C ILE A 303 1.71 -39.58 3.46
N ALA A 304 1.70 -39.32 4.76
CA ALA A 304 0.83 -40.04 5.69
C ALA A 304 0.42 -39.18 6.90
N THR A 305 -0.90 -39.07 7.10
CA THR A 305 -1.59 -39.09 8.40
C THR A 305 -1.17 -38.07 9.47
N ALA A 306 -1.71 -36.85 9.39
CA ALA A 306 -1.50 -35.79 10.39
C ALA A 306 -2.77 -35.44 11.22
N SER A 307 -3.79 -36.30 11.25
CA SER A 307 -5.07 -35.96 11.91
C SER A 307 -5.29 -36.59 13.29
N GLU A 308 -4.43 -37.52 13.73
CA GLU A 308 -4.58 -38.20 15.04
C GLU A 308 -3.48 -37.84 16.06
N THR A 309 -2.33 -37.29 15.61
CA THR A 309 -1.20 -36.91 16.48
C THR A 309 -1.36 -35.55 17.19
N ALA A 310 -2.13 -34.62 16.60
CA ALA A 310 -2.25 -33.25 17.12
C ALA A 310 -2.90 -33.13 18.51
N ALA A 311 -3.69 -34.12 18.94
CA ALA A 311 -4.37 -34.10 20.24
C ALA A 311 -3.50 -34.63 21.39
N GLU A 312 -2.52 -35.50 21.11
CA GLU A 312 -1.57 -36.01 22.11
C GLU A 312 -0.43 -35.01 22.34
N ASP A 313 0.06 -34.36 21.27
CA ASP A 313 1.10 -33.33 21.34
C ASP A 313 0.69 -32.10 22.19
N ASP A 314 -0.58 -31.70 22.12
CA ASP A 314 -1.13 -30.57 22.90
C ASP A 314 -1.17 -30.87 24.42
N ALA A 315 -1.32 -32.13 24.82
CA ALA A 315 -1.37 -32.54 26.23
C ALA A 315 0.03 -32.58 26.87
N GLU A 316 1.06 -32.95 26.11
CA GLU A 316 2.46 -32.90 26.57
C GLU A 316 2.98 -31.47 26.64
N LEU A 317 2.65 -30.62 25.66
CA LEU A 317 3.04 -29.20 25.64
C LEU A 317 2.48 -28.40 26.83
N LEU A 318 1.31 -28.79 27.35
CA LEU A 318 0.68 -28.16 28.53
C LEU A 318 1.51 -28.31 29.82
N GLN A 319 2.35 -29.34 29.90
CA GLN A 319 3.15 -29.66 31.09
C GLN A 319 4.58 -29.10 31.03
N GLN A 320 4.96 -28.48 29.91
CA GLN A 320 6.31 -27.99 29.69
C GLN A 320 6.42 -26.46 29.92
N PRO A 321 7.47 -25.99 30.60
CA PRO A 321 7.77 -24.57 30.68
C PRO A 321 8.15 -24.01 29.30
N TYR A 322 8.04 -22.70 29.12
CA TYR A 322 8.52 -22.05 27.90
C TYR A 322 10.04 -22.11 27.85
N ARG A 323 10.58 -22.75 26.80
CA ARG A 323 12.02 -22.76 26.52
C ARG A 323 12.40 -21.59 25.62
N GLU A 324 11.55 -21.31 24.63
CA GLU A 324 11.76 -20.24 23.67
C GLU A 324 10.64 -19.19 23.74
N SER A 325 10.94 -17.96 23.34
CA SER A 325 9.94 -16.89 23.28
C SER A 325 8.92 -17.10 22.16
N LEU A 326 9.27 -17.87 21.12
CA LEU A 326 8.38 -18.22 20.01
C LEU A 326 7.22 -19.11 20.46
N ASP A 327 7.47 -20.10 21.34
CA ASP A 327 6.44 -20.97 21.90
C ASP A 327 5.36 -20.17 22.63
N TYR A 328 5.80 -19.16 23.38
CA TYR A 328 4.91 -18.23 24.07
C TYR A 328 4.12 -17.37 23.09
N LEU A 329 4.75 -16.86 22.03
CA LEU A 329 4.05 -16.10 20.99
C LEU A 329 3.01 -16.95 20.24
N ASN A 330 3.28 -18.23 19.99
CA ASN A 330 2.32 -19.13 19.33
C ASN A 330 1.06 -19.35 20.19
N ASP A 331 1.23 -19.51 21.51
CA ASP A 331 0.11 -19.56 22.45
C ASP A 331 -0.66 -18.23 22.48
N GLN A 332 0.04 -17.10 22.45
CA GLN A 332 -0.58 -15.77 22.35
C GLN A 332 -1.33 -15.55 21.03
N PHE A 333 -0.82 -16.06 19.90
CA PHE A 333 -1.52 -16.01 18.62
C PHE A 333 -2.77 -16.89 18.61
N SER A 334 -2.73 -18.05 19.25
CA SER A 334 -3.90 -18.91 19.41
C SER A 334 -5.01 -18.22 20.21
N LEU A 335 -4.63 -17.48 21.27
CA LEU A 335 -5.55 -16.63 22.02
C LEU A 335 -6.09 -15.49 21.15
N LEU A 336 -5.22 -14.78 20.45
CA LEU A 336 -5.57 -13.66 19.56
C LEU A 336 -6.55 -14.09 18.46
N GLU A 337 -6.34 -15.27 17.85
CA GLU A 337 -7.24 -15.82 16.84
C GLU A 337 -8.67 -15.96 17.38
N CYS A 338 -8.82 -16.46 18.61
CA CYS A 338 -10.13 -16.56 19.25
C CYS A 338 -10.74 -15.18 19.49
N GLU A 339 -9.96 -14.19 19.95
CA GLU A 339 -10.44 -12.82 20.18
C GLU A 339 -10.92 -12.16 18.87
N ILE A 340 -10.18 -12.31 17.77
CA ILE A 340 -10.56 -11.79 16.45
C ILE A 340 -11.86 -12.42 15.97
N ARG A 341 -12.02 -13.75 16.09
CA ARG A 341 -13.24 -14.47 15.70
C ARG A 341 -14.46 -14.03 16.50
N ILE A 342 -14.30 -13.80 17.80
CA ILE A 342 -15.36 -13.30 18.67
C ILE A 342 -15.73 -11.86 18.29
N ALA A 343 -14.75 -11.01 17.98
CA ALA A 343 -14.99 -9.64 17.52
C ALA A 343 -15.69 -9.58 16.16
N GLU A 344 -15.30 -10.44 15.23
CA GLU A 344 -15.92 -10.59 13.92
C GLU A 344 -17.42 -10.92 14.04
N HIS A 345 -17.78 -11.88 14.89
CA HIS A 345 -19.18 -12.20 15.15
C HIS A 345 -19.95 -11.01 15.74
N ARG A 346 -19.36 -10.30 16.71
CA ARG A 346 -19.99 -9.11 17.30
C ARG A 346 -20.27 -8.04 16.24
N ARG A 347 -19.29 -7.76 15.38
CA ARG A 347 -19.45 -6.80 14.28
C ARG A 347 -20.58 -7.22 13.32
N GLN A 348 -20.68 -8.51 13.01
CA GLN A 348 -21.74 -9.03 12.14
C GLN A 348 -23.12 -8.87 12.78
N SER A 349 -23.26 -9.23 14.06
CA SER A 349 -24.51 -9.07 14.81
C SER A 349 -24.97 -7.61 14.84
N THR A 350 -24.05 -6.67 15.12
CA THR A 350 -24.38 -5.23 15.12
C THR A 350 -24.85 -4.73 13.76
N LYS A 351 -24.28 -5.23 12.66
CA LYS A 351 -24.73 -4.85 11.30
C LYS A 351 -26.13 -5.38 10.99
N GLU A 352 -26.42 -6.61 11.41
CA GLU A 352 -27.75 -7.22 11.28
C GLU A 352 -28.79 -6.44 12.11
N ASP A 353 -28.47 -6.05 13.34
CA ASP A 353 -29.34 -5.26 14.22
C ASP A 353 -29.66 -3.86 13.65
N VAL A 354 -28.69 -3.23 12.98
CA VAL A 354 -28.83 -1.89 12.38
C VAL A 354 -29.46 -1.96 10.97
N GLY A 355 -29.71 -3.16 10.44
CA GLY A 355 -30.32 -3.37 9.12
C GLY A 355 -29.39 -3.04 7.95
N ILE A 356 -28.08 -3.10 8.15
CA ILE A 356 -27.09 -2.88 7.09
C ILE A 356 -26.90 -4.19 6.33
N GLU A 357 -27.48 -4.30 5.13
CA GLU A 357 -27.27 -5.46 4.26
C GLU A 357 -25.85 -5.44 3.65
N GLU A 358 -25.02 -6.39 4.06
CA GLU A 358 -23.72 -6.58 3.42
C GLU A 358 -23.84 -7.36 2.11
N PRO A 359 -23.15 -6.90 1.04
CA PRO A 359 -22.95 -7.66 -0.18
C PRO A 359 -22.47 -9.08 0.12
N PHE A 360 -22.99 -10.07 -0.61
CA PHE A 360 -22.71 -11.49 -0.39
C PHE A 360 -21.19 -11.80 -0.30
N LEU A 361 -20.36 -11.13 -1.11
CA LEU A 361 -18.90 -11.28 -1.14
C LEU A 361 -18.19 -10.84 0.15
N LEU A 362 -18.82 -9.95 0.93
CA LEU A 362 -18.27 -9.43 2.19
C LEU A 362 -18.72 -10.25 3.41
N ARG A 363 -19.70 -11.16 3.23
CA ARG A 363 -20.22 -11.97 4.34
C ARG A 363 -19.15 -12.88 4.90
N SER A 364 -18.99 -12.79 6.21
CA SER A 364 -18.18 -13.68 7.02
C SER A 364 -18.85 -15.05 7.21
N ARG A 365 -18.05 -16.10 7.43
CA ARG A 365 -18.58 -17.41 7.82
C ARG A 365 -19.25 -17.27 9.19
N LYS A 366 -20.35 -17.99 9.42
CA LYS A 366 -20.99 -18.05 10.75
C LYS A 366 -19.99 -18.65 11.74
N VAL A 367 -19.62 -17.85 12.74
CA VAL A 367 -18.68 -18.23 13.80
C VAL A 367 -19.46 -18.73 15.01
N ASN A 368 -19.08 -19.88 15.56
CA ASN A 368 -19.68 -20.39 16.80
C ASN A 368 -19.05 -19.67 18.02
N VAL A 369 -19.69 -18.61 18.51
CA VAL A 369 -19.14 -17.77 19.59
C VAL A 369 -18.83 -18.58 20.84
N PHE A 370 -19.74 -19.46 21.26
CA PHE A 370 -19.56 -20.26 22.48
C PHE A 370 -18.30 -21.13 22.43
N GLU A 371 -18.01 -21.70 21.26
CA GLU A 371 -16.82 -22.51 21.04
C GLU A 371 -15.54 -21.67 21.15
N HIS A 372 -15.51 -20.49 20.51
CA HIS A 372 -14.35 -19.60 20.58
C HIS A 372 -14.17 -18.98 21.97
N GLU A 373 -15.23 -18.70 22.71
CA GLU A 373 -15.15 -18.27 24.10
C GLU A 373 -14.59 -19.37 25.01
N ALA A 374 -14.98 -20.63 24.80
CA ALA A 374 -14.42 -21.77 25.52
C ALA A 374 -12.94 -21.95 25.19
N LYS A 375 -12.57 -21.92 23.90
CA LYS A 375 -11.17 -21.99 23.44
C LYS A 375 -10.32 -20.84 23.98
N ARG A 376 -10.86 -19.62 24.02
CA ARG A 376 -10.22 -18.45 24.63
C ARG A 376 -9.91 -18.68 26.12
N LYS A 377 -10.86 -19.22 26.89
CA LYS A 377 -10.65 -19.54 28.32
C LYS A 377 -9.57 -20.61 28.51
N LEU A 378 -9.58 -21.65 27.67
CA LEU A 378 -8.56 -22.70 27.70
C LEU A 378 -7.17 -22.15 27.34
N ALA A 379 -7.06 -21.31 26.31
CA ALA A 379 -5.81 -20.67 25.93
C ALA A 379 -5.24 -19.77 27.04
N LEU A 380 -6.08 -18.97 27.71
CA LEU A 380 -5.68 -18.18 28.88
C LEU A 380 -5.18 -19.06 30.04
N ALA A 381 -5.90 -20.14 30.35
CA ALA A 381 -5.51 -21.09 31.38
C ALA A 381 -4.16 -21.74 31.05
N ARG A 382 -3.97 -22.17 29.80
CA ARG A 382 -2.70 -22.73 29.29
C ARG A 382 -1.55 -21.75 29.45
N ILE A 383 -1.70 -20.52 28.96
CA ILE A 383 -0.65 -19.49 29.06
C ILE A 383 -0.28 -19.25 30.53
N SER A 384 -1.28 -19.08 31.39
CA SER A 384 -1.05 -18.83 32.82
C SER A 384 -0.34 -20.00 33.51
N HIS A 385 -0.68 -21.24 33.14
CA HIS A 385 -0.09 -22.46 33.69
C HIS A 385 1.37 -22.59 33.26
N ARG A 386 1.65 -22.49 31.96
CA ARG A 386 3.02 -22.60 31.42
C ARG A 386 3.93 -21.47 31.93
N LEU A 387 3.40 -20.26 32.11
CA LEU A 387 4.15 -19.16 32.73
C LEU A 387 4.53 -19.46 34.18
N LYS A 388 3.67 -20.12 34.96
CA LYS A 388 4.00 -20.55 36.34
C LYS A 388 5.11 -21.60 36.32
N LEU A 389 4.98 -22.63 35.48
CA LEU A 389 6.01 -23.66 35.31
C LEU A 389 7.35 -23.06 34.89
N THR A 390 7.36 -22.06 34.01
CA THR A 390 8.59 -21.38 33.56
C THR A 390 9.28 -20.66 34.71
N LYS A 391 8.51 -20.00 35.58
CA LYS A 391 9.03 -19.34 36.78
C LYS A 391 9.54 -20.34 37.81
N GLU A 392 8.81 -21.44 38.02
CA GLU A 392 9.20 -22.51 38.96
C GLU A 392 10.45 -23.26 38.50
N ALA A 393 10.62 -23.43 37.18
CA ALA A 393 11.82 -24.01 36.57
C ALA A 393 13.04 -23.07 36.58
N GLY A 394 12.89 -21.81 36.99
CA GLY A 394 13.96 -20.81 37.01
C GLY A 394 14.46 -20.40 35.62
N LEU A 395 13.66 -20.62 34.57
CA LEU A 395 13.99 -20.24 33.20
C LEU A 395 13.76 -18.75 32.96
N GLU A 396 14.42 -18.20 31.94
CA GLU A 396 14.22 -16.81 31.55
C GLU A 396 12.76 -16.55 31.15
N VAL A 397 12.21 -15.44 31.64
CA VAL A 397 10.84 -15.04 31.32
C VAL A 397 10.75 -14.70 29.83
N PRO A 398 9.69 -15.13 29.11
CA PRO A 398 9.51 -14.80 27.70
C PRO A 398 9.67 -13.31 27.43
N ARG A 399 10.33 -12.95 26.33
CA ARG A 399 10.79 -11.57 26.07
C ARG A 399 9.65 -10.55 26.02
N LEU A 400 8.48 -10.94 25.54
CA LEU A 400 7.28 -10.08 25.55
C LEU A 400 6.80 -9.78 26.98
N GLU A 401 6.86 -10.75 27.89
CA GLU A 401 6.54 -10.55 29.31
C GLU A 401 7.60 -9.70 30.00
N ALA A 402 8.88 -9.89 29.66
CA ALA A 402 9.96 -9.04 30.14
C ALA A 402 9.81 -7.59 29.65
N LEU A 403 9.38 -7.39 28.40
CA LEU A 403 9.05 -6.07 27.85
C LEU A 403 7.91 -5.45 28.63
N HIS A 404 6.79 -6.17 28.79
CA HIS A 404 5.61 -5.73 29.55
C HIS A 404 5.98 -5.29 30.99
N GLN A 405 6.84 -6.04 31.67
CA GLN A 405 7.31 -5.68 33.02
C GLN A 405 8.20 -4.43 33.03
N LYS A 406 9.12 -4.30 32.06
CA LYS A 406 10.05 -3.16 31.99
C LYS A 406 9.33 -1.85 31.63
N THR A 407 8.40 -1.90 30.69
CA THR A 407 7.69 -0.71 30.19
C THR A 407 6.38 -0.45 30.96
N LYS A 408 6.02 -1.33 31.91
CA LYS A 408 4.81 -1.25 32.74
C LYS A 408 3.54 -1.09 31.88
N LEU A 409 3.48 -1.84 30.79
CA LEU A 409 2.31 -1.86 29.91
C LEU A 409 1.12 -2.47 30.63
N ASP A 410 -0.09 -2.06 30.27
CA ASP A 410 -1.32 -2.74 30.66
C ASP A 410 -1.55 -4.00 29.80
N ASP A 411 -2.45 -4.88 30.23
CA ASP A 411 -2.83 -6.08 29.46
C ASP A 411 -3.41 -5.73 28.09
N PHE A 412 -4.16 -4.63 27.99
CA PHE A 412 -4.62 -4.12 26.69
C PHE A 412 -3.44 -3.77 25.79
N GLU A 413 -2.47 -3.01 26.30
CA GLU A 413 -1.30 -2.57 25.54
C GLU A 413 -0.43 -3.76 25.09
N LYS A 414 -0.29 -4.78 25.94
CA LYS A 414 0.35 -6.06 25.59
C LYS A 414 -0.38 -6.76 24.44
N ASN A 415 -1.72 -6.83 24.49
CA ASN A 415 -2.52 -7.44 23.42
C ASN A 415 -2.40 -6.68 22.09
N VAL A 416 -2.29 -5.34 22.15
CA VAL A 416 -2.00 -4.53 20.95
C VAL A 416 -0.66 -4.95 20.32
N VAL A 417 0.38 -5.11 21.13
CA VAL A 417 1.70 -5.58 20.64
C VAL A 417 1.58 -6.97 20.02
N VAL A 418 0.92 -7.92 20.68
CA VAL A 418 0.69 -9.28 20.14
C VAL A 418 -0.02 -9.22 18.77
N MET A 419 -1.03 -8.37 18.63
CA MET A 419 -1.77 -8.21 17.38
C MET A 419 -0.91 -7.66 16.24
N LEU A 420 -0.06 -6.66 16.52
CA LEU A 420 0.85 -6.08 15.54
C LEU A 420 1.96 -7.07 15.11
N VAL A 421 2.53 -7.81 16.08
CA VAL A 421 3.51 -8.87 15.83
C VAL A 421 2.87 -9.97 14.98
N GLY A 422 1.67 -10.43 15.35
CA GLY A 422 0.92 -11.46 14.63
C GLY A 422 0.58 -11.04 13.20
N ASN A 423 0.16 -9.79 13.00
CA ASN A 423 -0.09 -9.24 11.66
C ASN A 423 1.16 -9.16 10.79
N THR A 424 2.35 -9.07 11.39
CA THR A 424 3.61 -8.97 10.64
C THR A 424 4.20 -10.34 10.32
N LEU A 425 4.11 -11.30 11.25
CA LEU A 425 4.86 -12.56 11.19
C LEU A 425 4.02 -13.80 10.92
N SER A 426 2.72 -13.78 11.25
CA SER A 426 1.87 -14.97 11.19
C SER A 426 0.88 -14.89 10.03
N PRO A 427 1.07 -15.67 8.94
CA PRO A 427 0.10 -15.74 7.84
C PRO A 427 -1.29 -16.17 8.30
N LYS A 428 -1.36 -16.99 9.37
CA LYS A 428 -2.63 -17.43 9.97
C LYS A 428 -3.40 -16.27 10.59
N ILE A 429 -2.70 -15.40 11.33
CA ILE A 429 -3.30 -14.20 11.93
C ILE A 429 -3.64 -13.18 10.84
N GLN A 430 -2.78 -12.98 9.84
CA GLN A 430 -3.09 -12.13 8.68
C GLN A 430 -4.37 -12.59 7.98
N ALA A 431 -4.50 -13.89 7.68
CA ALA A 431 -5.71 -14.46 7.07
C ALA A 431 -6.97 -14.28 7.94
N THR A 432 -6.81 -14.29 9.27
CA THR A 432 -7.92 -14.10 10.21
C THR A 432 -8.30 -12.62 10.38
N LEU A 433 -7.34 -11.70 10.24
CA LEU A 433 -7.57 -10.25 10.27
C LEU A 433 -8.11 -9.71 8.94
N ASN A 434 -7.69 -10.31 7.82
CA ASN A 434 -8.09 -9.93 6.47
C ASN A 434 -9.45 -10.52 6.14
N VAL A 435 -10.48 -10.06 6.83
CA VAL A 435 -11.88 -10.49 6.64
C VAL A 435 -12.75 -9.32 6.18
N GLY A 436 -13.79 -9.63 5.39
CA GLY A 436 -14.67 -8.65 4.77
C GLY A 436 -13.90 -7.76 3.80
N GLU A 437 -13.99 -6.46 4.01
CA GLU A 437 -13.35 -5.44 3.17
C GLU A 437 -11.82 -5.54 3.11
N ARG A 438 -11.20 -6.13 4.14
CA ARG A 438 -9.75 -6.36 4.21
C ARG A 438 -9.27 -7.60 3.47
N ARG A 439 -10.16 -8.48 2.98
CA ARG A 439 -9.79 -9.67 2.19
C ARG A 439 -9.07 -9.32 0.89
N PHE A 440 -9.34 -8.14 0.35
CA PHE A 440 -8.81 -7.69 -0.93
C PHE A 440 -7.43 -7.05 -0.81
N LEU A 441 -6.87 -6.95 0.41
CA LEU A 441 -5.60 -6.27 0.66
C LEU A 441 -4.59 -7.27 1.22
N ALA A 442 -3.58 -7.60 0.42
CA ALA A 442 -2.41 -8.31 0.92
C ALA A 442 -1.63 -7.37 1.86
N ASN A 443 -1.30 -7.84 3.07
CA ASN A 443 -0.55 -7.09 4.09
C ASN A 443 -1.16 -5.73 4.50
N ALA A 444 -2.49 -5.66 4.61
CA ALA A 444 -3.19 -4.44 5.02
C ALA A 444 -2.64 -3.86 6.34
N PRO A 445 -2.27 -2.57 6.40
CA PRO A 445 -1.83 -1.97 7.66
C PRO A 445 -2.96 -1.99 8.69
N LEU A 446 -2.63 -2.27 9.95
CA LEU A 446 -3.62 -2.30 11.03
C LEU A 446 -4.05 -0.88 11.39
N GLN A 447 -5.36 -0.63 11.44
CA GLN A 447 -5.92 0.65 11.86
C GLN A 447 -6.33 0.59 13.33
N VAL A 448 -6.30 1.74 14.01
CA VAL A 448 -6.74 1.86 15.42
C VAL A 448 -8.16 1.32 15.60
N ARG A 449 -9.06 1.56 14.64
CA ARG A 449 -10.43 1.02 14.65
C ARG A 449 -10.46 -0.49 14.86
N VAL A 450 -9.70 -1.24 14.07
CA VAL A 450 -9.71 -2.71 14.08
C VAL A 450 -9.20 -3.24 15.41
N ILE A 451 -8.19 -2.59 15.99
CA ILE A 451 -7.63 -2.97 17.29
C ILE A 451 -8.67 -2.75 18.41
N LEU A 452 -9.33 -1.59 18.40
CA LEU A 452 -10.37 -1.26 19.37
C LEU A 452 -11.56 -2.23 19.26
N GLU A 453 -12.07 -2.46 18.06
CA GLU A 453 -13.18 -3.39 17.82
C GLU A 453 -12.85 -4.84 18.23
N THR A 454 -11.57 -5.23 18.13
CA THR A 454 -11.13 -6.57 18.53
C THR A 454 -11.20 -6.74 20.06
N PHE A 455 -10.61 -5.80 20.80
CA PHE A 455 -10.37 -5.95 22.24
C PHE A 455 -11.35 -5.20 23.15
N CYS A 456 -12.20 -4.34 22.63
CA CYS A 456 -13.25 -3.66 23.38
C CYS A 456 -14.60 -4.33 23.12
N ARG A 457 -15.45 -4.37 24.14
CA ARG A 457 -16.79 -4.97 24.03
C ARG A 457 -17.86 -3.97 23.66
N ASP A 458 -17.74 -2.77 24.23
CA ASP A 458 -18.72 -1.71 24.12
C ASP A 458 -18.07 -0.42 23.62
N PHE A 459 -18.89 0.44 22.99
CA PHE A 459 -18.47 1.78 22.54
C PHE A 459 -17.83 2.61 23.66
N LYS A 460 -18.32 2.45 24.90
CA LYS A 460 -17.74 3.15 26.07
C LYS A 460 -16.28 2.74 26.29
N GLU A 461 -15.97 1.46 26.20
CA GLU A 461 -14.60 0.96 26.34
C GLU A 461 -13.74 1.42 25.16
N GLU A 462 -14.28 1.41 23.94
CA GLU A 462 -13.56 1.91 22.76
C GLU A 462 -13.11 3.36 22.95
N VAL A 463 -14.00 4.25 23.40
CA VAL A 463 -13.68 5.66 23.63
C VAL A 463 -12.64 5.82 24.75
N GLN A 464 -12.74 5.04 25.82
CA GLN A 464 -11.77 5.09 26.92
C GLN A 464 -10.38 4.63 26.49
N LYS A 465 -10.30 3.57 25.67
CA LYS A 465 -9.02 3.00 25.23
C LYS A 465 -8.38 3.74 24.06
N ARG A 466 -9.05 4.70 23.42
CA ARG A 466 -8.44 5.60 22.41
C ARG A 466 -7.21 6.34 22.94
N VAL A 467 -7.20 6.67 24.24
CA VAL A 467 -6.10 7.41 24.89
C VAL A 467 -4.75 6.67 24.79
N TYR A 468 -4.76 5.34 24.69
CA TYR A 468 -3.55 4.54 24.51
C TYR A 468 -2.82 4.82 23.18
N PHE A 469 -3.54 5.33 22.17
CA PHE A 469 -3.01 5.70 20.86
C PHE A 469 -2.77 7.21 20.72
N TYR A 470 -2.82 7.97 21.81
CA TYR A 470 -2.35 9.36 21.75
C TYR A 470 -0.83 9.42 21.81
N LYS A 471 -0.24 10.53 21.34
CA LYS A 471 1.21 10.75 21.44
C LYS A 471 1.73 10.67 22.89
N SER A 472 0.87 10.96 23.87
CA SER A 472 1.15 10.82 25.30
C SER A 472 0.93 9.42 25.88
N GLY A 473 0.34 8.49 25.12
CA GLY A 473 0.14 7.10 25.54
C GLY A 473 1.47 6.37 25.69
N ARG A 474 1.55 5.38 26.59
CA ARG A 474 2.82 4.66 26.85
C ARG A 474 3.31 3.94 25.61
N LEU A 475 2.43 3.30 24.85
CA LEU A 475 2.79 2.63 23.60
C LEU A 475 3.51 3.56 22.60
N ALA A 476 2.99 4.78 22.39
CA ALA A 476 3.57 5.73 21.45
C ALA A 476 4.80 6.46 22.04
N SER A 477 4.71 6.91 23.29
CA SER A 477 5.78 7.67 23.96
C SER A 477 7.03 6.83 24.26
N SER A 478 6.89 5.52 24.47
CA SER A 478 8.02 4.60 24.61
C SER A 478 8.61 4.14 23.26
N GLY A 479 8.03 4.57 22.13
CA GLY A 479 8.48 4.21 20.79
C GLY A 479 8.19 2.75 20.41
N ILE A 480 7.29 2.06 21.12
CA ILE A 480 6.89 0.68 20.79
C ILE A 480 6.04 0.66 19.52
N ILE A 481 5.12 1.61 19.41
CA ILE A 481 4.28 1.79 18.21
C ILE A 481 4.53 3.15 17.59
N ARG A 482 4.34 3.21 16.27
CA ARG A 482 4.24 4.45 15.50
C ARG A 482 2.85 4.54 14.90
N ILE A 483 2.30 5.74 14.89
CA ILE A 483 0.95 6.01 14.39
C ILE A 483 1.10 6.82 13.10
N GLY A 484 0.75 6.19 11.99
CA GLY A 484 0.74 6.83 10.67
C GLY A 484 -0.50 7.69 10.49
N ALA A 485 -0.39 8.74 9.68
CA ALA A 485 -1.53 9.58 9.34
C ALA A 485 -2.59 8.75 8.58
N GLY A 486 -3.83 8.76 9.06
CA GLY A 486 -4.94 8.15 8.34
C GLY A 486 -5.30 8.97 7.10
N ALA A 487 -5.69 8.30 6.01
CA ALA A 487 -6.16 8.99 4.81
C ALA A 487 -7.36 9.90 5.15
N ARG A 488 -7.19 11.23 4.97
CA ARG A 488 -8.23 12.27 4.87
C ARG A 488 -9.22 12.41 6.03
N SER A 489 -9.02 11.71 7.15
CA SER A 489 -9.85 11.81 8.34
C SER A 489 -9.04 12.28 9.54
N GLY A 490 -9.48 13.36 10.18
CA GLY A 490 -8.95 13.79 11.47
C GLY A 490 -9.32 12.85 12.62
N ASP A 491 -10.08 11.77 12.37
CA ASP A 491 -10.43 10.79 13.40
C ASP A 491 -9.30 9.78 13.63
N LEU A 492 -8.96 9.58 14.90
CA LEU A 492 -7.94 8.64 15.35
C LEU A 492 -8.22 7.21 14.85
N THR A 493 -9.48 6.82 14.69
CA THR A 493 -9.82 5.43 14.29
C THR A 493 -9.31 5.05 12.90
N CYS A 494 -9.12 6.04 12.01
CA CYS A 494 -8.63 5.82 10.66
C CYS A 494 -7.10 5.79 10.55
N HIS A 495 -6.38 6.07 11.65
CA HIS A 495 -4.93 6.09 11.65
C HIS A 495 -4.37 4.66 11.64
N THR A 496 -3.27 4.47 10.92
CA THR A 496 -2.56 3.19 10.88
C THR A 496 -1.59 3.07 12.06
N VAL A 497 -1.38 1.85 12.53
CA VAL A 497 -0.50 1.54 13.65
C VAL A 497 0.56 0.56 13.18
N HIS A 498 1.81 0.93 13.37
CA HIS A 498 2.97 0.13 13.03
C HIS A 498 3.76 -0.17 14.30
N ILE A 499 4.31 -1.37 14.41
CA ILE A 499 5.25 -1.73 15.48
C ILE A 499 6.67 -1.34 15.07
N ASP A 500 7.46 -0.84 16.00
CA ASP A 500 8.89 -0.60 15.74
C ASP A 500 9.61 -1.93 15.49
N ARG A 501 10.36 -2.00 14.38
CA ARG A 501 11.03 -3.23 13.94
C ARG A 501 12.00 -3.77 14.99
N ARG A 502 12.69 -2.92 15.76
CA ARG A 502 13.61 -3.38 16.81
C ARG A 502 12.87 -4.08 17.95
N ILE A 503 11.67 -3.59 18.27
CA ILE A 503 10.82 -4.22 19.28
C ILE A 503 10.26 -5.54 18.76
N LEU A 504 9.89 -5.59 17.48
CA LEU A 504 9.49 -6.84 16.81
C LEU A 504 10.60 -7.88 16.91
N ASP A 505 11.80 -7.55 16.44
CA ASP A 505 12.96 -8.46 16.42
C ASP A 505 13.33 -8.93 17.84
N PHE A 506 13.33 -8.00 18.81
CA PHE A 506 13.56 -8.33 20.22
C PHE A 506 12.53 -9.33 20.76
N VAL A 507 11.23 -9.11 20.50
CA VAL A 507 10.15 -9.98 20.99
C VAL A 507 10.24 -11.39 20.41
N VAL A 508 10.68 -11.51 19.16
CA VAL A 508 10.82 -12.78 18.44
C VAL A 508 12.10 -13.54 18.82
N GLY A 509 13.16 -12.82 19.18
CA GLY A 509 14.47 -13.42 19.48
C GLY A 509 15.56 -13.15 18.44
N LEU A 510 15.32 -12.25 17.48
CA LEU A 510 16.17 -12.00 16.31
C LEU A 510 17.06 -10.77 16.52
N ASP A 511 17.83 -10.74 17.61
CA ASP A 511 18.58 -9.55 18.06
C ASP A 511 19.66 -9.05 17.05
N THR A 512 19.96 -9.83 16.00
CA THR A 512 21.03 -9.53 15.02
C THR A 512 20.55 -9.10 13.63
N GLU A 513 19.31 -9.38 13.23
CA GLU A 513 18.85 -9.16 11.84
C GLU A 513 18.95 -7.69 11.41
N ILE A 514 18.57 -6.75 12.27
CA ILE A 514 18.62 -5.33 11.93
C ILE A 514 20.06 -4.80 11.76
N ASN A 515 21.02 -5.39 12.48
CA ASN A 515 22.43 -5.00 12.37
C ASN A 515 23.04 -5.49 11.06
N GLU A 516 22.46 -6.52 10.44
CA GLU A 516 22.87 -7.03 9.12
C GLU A 516 22.16 -6.31 7.98
N VAL A 517 20.91 -5.86 8.17
CA VAL A 517 20.10 -5.20 7.13
C VAL A 517 20.31 -3.67 7.08
N VAL A 518 20.67 -3.04 8.20
CA VAL A 518 20.86 -1.58 8.29
C VAL A 518 22.27 -1.24 8.75
N GLU A 519 23.15 -0.92 7.79
CA GLU A 519 24.47 -0.36 8.08
C GLU A 519 24.32 1.00 8.78
N GLY A 520 24.71 1.10 10.06
CA GLY A 520 24.97 2.41 10.69
C GLY A 520 24.45 2.65 12.12
N SER A 521 23.72 1.72 12.76
CA SER A 521 23.28 1.90 14.15
C SER A 521 23.85 0.87 15.13
N ASN A 522 25.18 0.80 15.22
CA ASN A 522 25.85 -0.02 16.22
C ASN A 522 25.81 0.68 17.59
N LEU A 523 25.06 0.12 18.54
CA LEU A 523 25.14 0.53 19.94
C LEU A 523 26.38 -0.13 20.58
N TYR A 524 27.53 0.53 20.54
CA TYR A 524 28.71 0.07 21.24
C TYR A 524 28.53 0.29 22.74
N LYS A 525 28.48 -0.78 23.52
CA LYS A 525 28.71 -0.68 24.96
C LYS A 525 30.20 -0.38 25.15
N PRO A 526 30.58 0.76 25.74
CA PRO A 526 32.00 1.06 25.95
C PRO A 526 32.60 -0.04 26.83
N SER A 527 33.64 -0.70 26.32
CA SER A 527 34.38 -1.74 27.05
C SER A 527 35.22 -1.17 28.19
N ALA A 528 35.46 0.15 28.16
CA ALA A 528 36.26 0.88 29.14
C ALA A 528 35.37 1.79 30.00
N THR A 529 35.62 1.79 31.31
CA THR A 529 35.02 2.74 32.25
C THR A 529 35.56 4.15 31.97
N LEU A 530 34.75 5.20 32.18
CA LEU A 530 35.16 6.60 31.91
C LEU A 530 36.50 6.98 32.57
N GLN A 531 36.81 6.37 33.72
CA GLN A 531 38.06 6.52 34.46
C GLN A 531 39.30 5.99 33.70
N GLN A 532 39.15 5.01 32.81
CA GLN A 532 40.23 4.51 31.95
C GLN A 532 40.48 5.42 30.74
N LEU A 533 39.56 6.33 30.43
CA LEU A 533 39.71 7.36 29.38
C LEU A 533 40.24 8.68 29.94
N VAL A 534 40.31 8.83 31.26
CA VAL A 534 40.98 9.96 31.92
C VAL A 534 42.48 9.65 31.96
N LEU A 535 43.30 10.58 31.48
CA LEU A 535 44.76 10.46 31.58
C LEU A 535 45.14 10.17 33.04
N PRO A 536 45.98 9.14 33.31
CA PRO A 536 46.49 8.90 34.66
C PRO A 536 47.13 10.17 35.23
N GLU A 537 46.90 10.46 36.51
CA GLU A 537 47.38 11.69 37.17
C GLU A 537 48.91 11.86 37.05
N ASP A 538 49.65 10.75 36.97
CA ASP A 538 51.09 10.72 36.75
C ASP A 538 51.50 11.26 35.36
N MET A 539 50.70 11.01 34.31
CA MET A 539 50.96 11.58 32.98
C MET A 539 50.52 13.03 32.90
N LYS A 540 49.42 13.39 33.57
CA LYS A 540 48.91 14.76 33.62
C LYS A 540 49.88 15.70 34.33
N SER A 541 50.46 15.25 35.45
CA SER A 541 51.51 15.98 36.16
C SER A 541 52.80 16.11 35.35
N ASN A 542 53.20 15.08 34.59
CA ASN A 542 54.35 15.17 33.69
C ASN A 542 54.12 16.15 32.52
N ILE A 543 52.91 16.20 31.96
CA ILE A 543 52.57 17.16 30.89
C ILE A 543 52.55 18.59 31.45
N LEU A 544 51.96 18.80 32.63
CA LEU A 544 51.97 20.11 33.30
C LEU A 544 53.40 20.53 33.64
N ALA A 545 54.24 19.64 34.16
CA ALA A 545 55.65 19.93 34.44
C ALA A 545 56.45 20.21 33.17
N LEU A 546 56.12 19.59 32.04
CA LEU A 546 56.72 19.92 30.75
C LEU A 546 56.31 21.33 30.30
N VAL A 547 55.02 21.66 30.39
CA VAL A 547 54.51 23.00 30.01
C VAL A 547 55.08 24.10 30.92
N ASP A 548 55.18 23.85 32.24
CA ASP A 548 55.76 24.80 33.20
C ASP A 548 57.28 24.99 33.01
N ASN A 549 57.97 24.05 32.37
CA ASN A 549 59.39 24.18 31.99
C ASN A 549 59.59 24.80 30.58
N PHE A 550 58.50 25.09 29.86
CA PHE A 550 58.51 25.76 28.55
C PHE A 550 58.14 27.26 28.62
N GLU A 551 57.77 27.78 29.80
CA GLU A 551 57.86 29.21 30.15
C GLU A 551 59.25 29.56 30.70
#